data_AF-A0A653EN93-F1
#
_entry.id   AF-A0A653EN93-F1
#
_cell.length_a   1.000
_cell.length_b   1.000
_cell.length_c   1.000
_cell.angle_alpha   90.00
_cell.angle_beta   90.00
_cell.angle_gamma   90.00
#
_symmetry.space_group_name_H-M   'P 1'
#
loop_
_entity.id
_entity.type
_entity.pdbx_description
1 polymer ?
#
loop_
_entity_poly.entity_id
_entity_poly.type
_entity_poly.pdbx_seq_one_letter_code
_entity_poly.pdbx_strand_id
1 'polypeptide(L)'
;MRKPVRLDSARQWVRSGSRITVGTYARRYGVDRYTAYDELNAIGFPLPASAQKWAQRPPPVPRKRRRTDEVNDAEMDWVWVGDRRMFVVDYTPGGAPFGCYEDDFTEFP
;
A
#
# COMPACT_ATOMS: atom_id res chain seq x y z
N MET A 1 16.69 5.39 4.34
CA MET A 1 17.51 6.64 4.33
C MET A 1 16.59 7.85 4.26
N ARG A 2 16.83 8.90 5.06
CA ARG A 2 16.02 10.13 5.00
C ARG A 2 16.34 10.92 3.72
N LYS A 3 15.34 11.59 3.14
CA LYS A 3 15.45 12.38 1.90
C LYS A 3 16.67 13.33 1.83
N PRO A 4 16.96 14.18 2.86
CA PRO A 4 18.09 15.11 2.75
C PRO A 4 19.45 14.41 2.64
N VAL A 5 19.67 13.34 3.41
CA VAL A 5 20.93 12.58 3.36
C VAL A 5 21.10 11.91 1.99
N ARG A 6 19.99 11.39 1.42
CA ARG A 6 20.00 10.77 0.10
C ARG A 6 20.35 11.77 -1.00
N LEU A 7 19.82 13.00 -0.94
CA LEU A 7 20.14 14.05 -1.90
C LEU A 7 21.61 14.50 -1.83
N ASP A 8 22.19 14.57 -0.63
CA ASP A 8 23.61 14.89 -0.49
C ASP A 8 24.51 13.80 -1.09
N SER A 9 24.25 12.54 -0.73
CA SER A 9 24.92 11.38 -1.31
C SER A 9 24.75 11.32 -2.85
N ALA A 10 23.56 11.66 -3.34
CA ALA A 10 23.28 11.75 -4.78
C ALA A 10 24.14 12.81 -5.47
N ARG A 11 24.27 14.01 -4.87
CA ARG A 11 25.12 15.08 -5.41
C ARG A 11 26.58 14.66 -5.50
N GLN A 12 27.09 13.99 -4.47
CA GLN A 12 28.46 13.46 -4.48
C GLN A 12 28.64 12.41 -5.58
N TRP A 13 27.65 11.54 -5.78
CA TRP A 13 27.69 10.54 -6.84
C TRP A 13 27.56 11.13 -8.25
N VAL A 14 26.79 12.20 -8.42
CA VAL A 14 26.76 12.95 -9.69
C VAL A 14 28.13 13.58 -9.96
N ARG A 15 28.76 14.16 -8.92
CA ARG A 15 30.09 14.77 -9.03
C ARG A 15 31.18 13.77 -9.40
N SER A 16 31.03 12.49 -9.05
CA SER A 16 31.98 11.44 -9.47
C SER A 16 31.90 11.08 -10.96
N GLY A 17 31.05 11.75 -11.75
CA GLY A 17 30.97 11.58 -13.20
C GLY A 17 30.35 10.25 -13.65
N SER A 18 29.72 9.52 -12.74
CA SER A 18 29.06 8.25 -13.07
C SER A 18 27.88 8.47 -14.00
N ARG A 19 27.66 7.54 -14.95
CA ARG A 19 26.47 7.56 -15.80
C ARG A 19 25.23 7.17 -14.99
N ILE A 20 24.50 8.18 -14.52
CA ILE A 20 23.30 8.00 -13.71
C ILE A 20 22.06 8.02 -14.61
N THR A 21 21.21 7.01 -14.44
CA THR A 21 19.85 6.94 -14.97
C THR A 21 18.85 6.87 -13.82
N VAL A 22 17.58 7.17 -14.10
CA VAL A 22 16.47 7.03 -13.14
C VAL A 22 16.45 5.62 -12.54
N GLY A 23 16.66 4.58 -13.35
CA GLY A 23 16.67 3.19 -12.90
C GLY A 23 17.83 2.85 -11.96
N THR A 24 19.04 3.31 -12.29
CA THR A 24 20.22 3.09 -11.44
C THR A 24 20.09 3.82 -10.10
N TYR A 25 19.48 5.01 -10.10
CA TYR A 25 19.23 5.78 -8.89
C TYR A 25 18.19 5.10 -7.99
N ALA A 26 17.06 4.70 -8.59
CA ALA A 26 16.01 3.95 -7.93
C ALA A 26 16.56 2.69 -7.24
N ARG A 27 17.40 1.92 -7.95
CA ARG A 27 18.04 0.72 -7.42
C ARG A 27 19.01 1.01 -6.28
N ARG A 28 19.85 2.05 -6.40
CA ARG A 28 20.86 2.39 -5.38
C ARG A 28 20.23 2.80 -4.05
N TYR A 29 19.13 3.54 -4.09
CA TYR A 29 18.52 4.11 -2.89
C TYR A 29 17.20 3.47 -2.46
N GLY A 30 16.75 2.43 -3.17
CA GLY A 30 15.51 1.72 -2.89
C GLY A 30 14.26 2.59 -3.02
N VAL A 31 14.21 3.48 -4.01
CA VAL A 31 13.06 4.36 -4.29
C VAL A 31 12.34 3.96 -5.57
N ASP A 32 11.07 4.36 -5.72
CA ASP A 32 10.37 4.23 -6.99
C ASP A 32 10.92 5.18 -8.06
N ARG A 33 10.64 4.87 -9.33
CA ARG A 33 11.18 5.62 -10.47
C ARG A 33 10.66 7.06 -10.57
N TYR A 34 9.46 7.35 -10.05
CA TYR A 34 8.93 8.72 -10.01
C TYR A 34 9.70 9.53 -8.98
N THR A 35 9.88 8.99 -7.76
CA THR A 35 10.70 9.64 -6.73
C THR A 35 12.15 9.82 -7.18
N ALA A 36 12.73 8.84 -7.87
CA ALA A 36 14.06 8.97 -8.45
C ALA A 36 14.14 10.10 -9.49
N TYR A 37 13.12 10.22 -10.35
CA TYR A 37 13.05 11.30 -11.34
C TYR A 37 12.96 12.67 -10.67
N ASP A 38 12.06 12.84 -9.70
CA ASP A 38 11.90 14.10 -8.96
C ASP A 38 13.18 14.52 -8.23
N GLU A 39 13.85 13.57 -7.57
CA GLU A 39 15.10 13.85 -6.86
C GLU A 39 16.25 14.19 -7.81
N LEU A 40 16.37 13.49 -8.94
CA LEU A 40 17.36 13.81 -9.97
C LEU A 40 17.10 15.17 -10.63
N ASN A 41 15.82 15.53 -10.83
CA ASN A 41 15.43 16.84 -11.32
C ASN A 41 15.73 17.94 -10.29
N ALA A 42 15.45 17.69 -9.01
CA ALA A 42 15.70 18.64 -7.91
C ALA A 42 17.18 18.95 -7.68
N ILE A 43 18.09 18.02 -8.01
CA ILE A 43 19.54 18.26 -7.99
C ILE A 43 20.09 18.87 -9.29
N GLY A 44 19.23 19.11 -10.29
CA GLY A 44 19.60 19.70 -11.58
C GLY A 44 20.34 18.73 -12.51
N PHE A 45 20.17 17.42 -12.35
CA PHE A 45 20.84 16.44 -13.21
C PHE A 45 20.17 16.39 -14.59
N PRO A 46 20.92 16.50 -15.70
CA PRO A 46 20.36 16.45 -17.05
C PRO A 46 19.85 15.03 -17.35
N LEU A 47 18.54 14.88 -17.43
CA LEU A 47 17.89 13.62 -17.76
C LEU A 47 17.54 13.56 -19.26
N PRO A 48 17.67 12.41 -19.92
CA PRO A 48 17.26 12.25 -21.32
C PRO A 48 15.73 12.38 -21.44
N ALA A 49 15.24 12.78 -22.61
CA ALA A 49 13.80 12.89 -22.88
C ALA A 49 13.02 11.58 -22.60
N SER A 50 13.67 10.41 -22.77
CA SER A 50 13.08 9.11 -22.41
C SER A 50 12.76 8.93 -20.92
N ALA A 51 13.33 9.75 -20.04
CA ALA A 51 13.02 9.79 -18.62
C ALA A 51 11.77 10.62 -18.29
N GLN A 52 11.29 11.47 -19.21
CA GLN A 52 10.14 12.34 -19.01
C GLN A 52 8.85 11.58 -18.71
N LYS A 53 8.77 10.30 -19.11
CA LYS A 53 7.67 9.39 -18.72
C LYS A 53 7.51 9.20 -17.21
N TRP A 54 8.53 9.52 -16.41
CA TRP A 54 8.49 9.46 -14.94
C TRP A 54 8.17 10.80 -14.28
N ALA A 55 7.99 11.89 -15.07
CA ALA A 55 7.63 13.21 -14.55
C ALA A 55 6.18 13.26 -14.05
N GLN A 56 5.28 12.51 -14.70
CA GLN A 56 3.88 12.46 -14.32
C GLN A 56 3.63 11.20 -13.51
N ARG A 57 3.47 11.38 -12.20
CA ARG A 57 2.99 10.31 -11.35
C ARG A 57 1.50 10.09 -11.64
N PRO A 58 1.07 8.86 -11.98
CA PRO A 58 -0.35 8.57 -12.07
C PRO A 58 -1.02 8.91 -10.73
N PRO A 59 -2.28 9.37 -10.73
CA PRO A 59 -2.98 9.66 -9.49
C PRO A 59 -2.86 8.44 -8.57
N PRO A 60 -2.61 8.65 -7.26
CA PRO A 60 -2.53 7.55 -6.33
C PRO A 60 -3.86 6.81 -6.40
N VAL A 61 -3.86 5.66 -7.10
CA VAL A 61 -5.00 4.76 -7.08
C VAL A 61 -5.12 4.37 -5.62
N PRO A 62 -6.24 4.68 -4.94
CA PRO A 62 -6.44 4.18 -3.61
C PRO A 62 -6.21 2.68 -3.72
N ARG A 63 -5.16 2.18 -3.08
CA ARG A 63 -4.98 0.73 -2.97
C ARG A 63 -6.30 0.32 -2.34
N LYS A 64 -7.17 -0.34 -3.13
CA LYS A 64 -8.20 -1.17 -2.55
C LYS A 64 -7.40 -1.98 -1.55
N ARG A 65 -7.56 -1.67 -0.26
CA ARG A 65 -7.25 -2.64 0.77
C ARG A 65 -7.88 -3.89 0.19
N ARG A 66 -7.09 -4.96 0.05
CA ARG A 66 -7.70 -6.24 -0.24
C ARG A 66 -8.65 -6.41 0.94
N ARG A 67 -9.91 -6.01 0.72
CA ARG A 67 -11.06 -6.36 1.51
C ARG A 67 -11.07 -7.86 1.29
N THR A 68 -10.38 -8.57 2.17
CA THR A 68 -11.05 -9.69 2.80
C THR A 68 -12.37 -9.08 3.29
N ASP A 69 -13.46 -9.62 2.77
CA ASP A 69 -14.82 -9.09 2.85
C ASP A 69 -15.20 -8.02 1.83
N GLU A 70 -15.54 -8.50 0.63
CA GLU A 70 -16.91 -8.27 0.17
C GLU A 70 -17.87 -8.65 1.32
N VAL A 71 -18.07 -7.77 2.31
CA VAL A 71 -19.34 -7.77 3.03
C VAL A 71 -20.33 -7.27 2.00
N ASN A 72 -20.96 -8.24 1.35
CA ASN A 72 -22.24 -8.07 0.72
C ASN A 72 -23.16 -7.52 1.81
N ASP A 73 -23.54 -6.24 1.70
CA ASP A 73 -24.43 -5.51 2.61
C ASP A 73 -25.88 -6.08 2.64
N ALA A 74 -26.06 -7.38 2.42
CA ALA A 74 -27.38 -7.99 2.26
C ALA A 74 -27.46 -9.50 2.51
N GLU A 75 -26.48 -10.15 3.14
CA GLU A 75 -26.67 -11.52 3.64
C GLU A 75 -26.40 -11.53 5.14
N MET A 76 -27.40 -11.96 5.90
CA MET A 76 -27.30 -12.18 7.34
C MET A 76 -26.09 -13.08 7.62
N ASP A 77 -25.02 -12.52 8.19
CA ASP A 77 -23.75 -13.23 8.41
C ASP A 77 -23.91 -14.27 9.53
N TRP A 78 -24.43 -15.43 9.16
CA TRP A 78 -24.40 -16.64 9.98
C TRP A 78 -23.06 -17.34 9.74
N VAL A 79 -22.23 -17.43 10.78
CA VAL A 79 -20.92 -18.11 10.74
C VAL A 79 -21.00 -19.41 11.54
N TRP A 80 -20.32 -20.45 11.05
CA TRP A 80 -20.14 -21.69 11.80
C TRP A 80 -19.00 -21.56 12.81
N VAL A 81 -19.29 -21.83 14.08
CA VAL A 81 -18.32 -21.88 15.18
C VAL A 81 -18.39 -23.28 15.79
N GLY A 82 -17.45 -24.14 15.38
CA GLY A 82 -17.56 -25.59 15.64
C GLY A 82 -18.77 -26.17 14.89
N ASP A 83 -19.67 -26.81 15.62
CA ASP A 83 -20.90 -27.42 15.06
C ASP A 83 -22.14 -26.54 15.23
N ARG A 84 -21.99 -25.27 15.64
CA ARG A 84 -23.10 -24.34 15.88
C ARG A 84 -23.07 -23.16 14.92
N ARG A 85 -24.25 -22.67 14.52
CA ARG A 85 -24.37 -21.43 13.72
C ARG A 85 -24.56 -20.23 14.62
N MET A 86 -23.88 -19.15 14.27
CA MET A 86 -23.83 -17.92 15.03
C MET A 86 -24.11 -16.72 14.13
N PHE A 87 -25.13 -15.95 14.47
CA PHE A 87 -25.42 -14.67 13.83
C PHE A 87 -24.41 -13.64 14.33
N VAL A 88 -23.57 -13.14 13.44
CA VAL A 88 -22.51 -12.18 13.78
C VAL A 88 -23.12 -10.81 13.98
N VAL A 89 -22.97 -10.27 15.20
CA VAL A 89 -23.40 -8.92 15.56
C VAL A 89 -22.29 -7.92 15.26
N ASP A 90 -21.04 -8.27 15.58
CA ASP A 90 -19.85 -7.46 15.28
C ASP A 90 -18.56 -8.29 15.47
N TYR A 91 -17.40 -7.68 15.28
CA TYR A 91 -16.07 -8.27 15.42
C TYR A 91 -15.27 -7.58 16.51
N THR A 92 -14.53 -8.35 17.31
CA THR A 92 -13.55 -7.79 18.25
C THR A 92 -12.42 -7.07 17.49
N PRO A 93 -11.65 -6.17 18.14
CA PRO A 93 -10.49 -5.53 17.51
C PRO A 93 -9.43 -6.49 16.97
N GLY A 94 -9.42 -7.74 17.45
CA GLY A 94 -8.56 -8.83 16.97
C GLY A 94 -9.17 -9.64 15.80
N GLY A 95 -10.37 -9.31 15.35
CA GLY A 95 -11.06 -9.96 14.23
C GLY A 95 -11.84 -11.23 14.61
N ALA A 96 -11.99 -11.54 15.90
CA ALA A 96 -12.86 -12.65 16.31
C ALA A 96 -14.34 -12.21 16.29
N PRO A 97 -15.25 -12.93 15.60
CA PRO A 97 -16.68 -12.61 15.54
C PRO A 97 -17.37 -12.82 16.89
N PHE A 98 -18.39 -12.03 17.20
CA PHE A 98 -19.27 -12.21 18.36
C PHE A 98 -20.73 -11.86 18.03
N GLY A 99 -21.69 -12.42 18.79
CA GLY A 99 -23.10 -12.47 18.40
C GLY A 99 -23.90 -13.61 19.06
N CYS A 100 -25.04 -13.98 18.47
CA CYS A 100 -26.01 -14.92 19.05
C CYS A 100 -26.01 -16.26 18.31
N TYR A 101 -26.18 -17.38 19.00
CA TYR A 101 -26.29 -18.69 18.34
C TYR A 101 -27.70 -18.97 17.85
N GLU A 102 -27.84 -19.77 16.80
CA GLU A 102 -29.13 -20.21 16.24
C GLU A 102 -29.99 -20.91 17.32
N ASP A 103 -29.36 -21.66 18.21
CA ASP A 103 -30.02 -22.35 19.32
C ASP A 103 -30.61 -21.36 20.35
N ASP A 104 -30.03 -20.17 20.51
CA ASP A 104 -30.52 -19.19 21.49
C ASP A 104 -31.86 -18.57 21.05
N PHE A 105 -32.18 -18.62 19.75
CA PHE A 105 -33.45 -18.12 19.19
C PHE A 105 -34.60 -19.13 19.29
N THR A 106 -34.32 -20.41 19.58
CA THR A 106 -35.33 -21.47 19.65
C THR A 106 -35.86 -21.72 21.07
N GLU A 107 -35.36 -20.99 22.08
CA GLU A 107 -35.76 -21.13 23.49
C GLU A 107 -36.68 -19.98 23.97
N PHE A 108 -37.62 -19.54 23.13
CA PHE A 108 -38.75 -18.71 23.57
C PHE A 108 -40.08 -19.40 23.24
N PRO A 109 -40.91 -19.74 24.23
CA PRO A 109 -42.25 -20.34 24.02
C PRO A 109 -43.24 -19.37 23.37
#